data_AF-A0A2K2VGY2-F1
#
_entry.id   AF-A0A2K2VGY2-F1
#
_cell.length_a   1.000
_cell.length_b   1.000
_cell.length_c   1.000
_cell.angle_alpha   90.00
_cell.angle_beta   90.00
_cell.angle_gamma   90.00
#
_symmetry.space_group_name_H-M   'P 1'
#
loop_
_entity.id
_entity.type
_entity.pdbx_description
1 polymer ?
#
loop_
_entity_poly.entity_id
_entity_poly.type
_entity_poly.pdbx_seq_one_letter_code
_entity_poly.pdbx_strand_id
1 'polypeptide(L)' 'KMELLSPLFRQVTLRALDCPKPVLATLHRGDDPFLNSIRKRADTVVFWLTKQNREEVLRKVLSFLREI' A
#
# COMPACT_ATOMS: atom_id res chain seq x y z
N LYS A 1 -16.35 4.55 6.86
CA LYS A 1 -15.78 5.14 5.62
C LYS A 1 -15.47 6.62 5.92
N MET A 2 -14.29 6.92 6.49
CA MET A 2 -13.89 8.28 6.93
C MET A 2 -12.43 8.59 6.58
N GLU A 3 -11.58 7.57 6.58
CA GLU A 3 -10.14 7.62 6.30
C GLU A 3 -9.83 8.14 4.89
N LEU A 4 -10.66 7.75 3.92
CA LEU A 4 -10.55 8.19 2.52
C LEU A 4 -11.16 9.56 2.25
N LEU A 5 -11.95 10.13 3.16
CA LEU A 5 -12.70 11.37 2.93
C LEU A 5 -12.07 12.60 3.59
N SER A 6 -11.08 12.40 4.48
CA SER A 6 -10.32 13.50 5.07
C SER A 6 -9.20 13.94 4.12
N PRO A 7 -9.21 15.19 3.61
CA PRO A 7 -8.13 15.71 2.76
C PRO A 7 -6.78 15.73 3.49
N LEU A 8 -6.78 16.00 4.80
CA LEU A 8 -5.59 15.99 5.63
C LEU A 8 -4.95 14.60 5.71
N PHE A 9 -5.78 13.56 5.85
CA PHE A 9 -5.27 12.18 5.87
C PHE A 9 -4.59 11.84 4.55
N ARG A 10 -5.23 12.14 3.41
CA ARG A 10 -4.65 11.92 2.07
C ARG A 10 -3.31 12.63 1.92
N GLN A 11 -3.22 13.88 2.35
CA GLN A 11 -1.99 14.66 2.26
C GLN A 11 -0.86 14.05 3.10
N VAL A 12 -1.14 13.65 4.34
CA VAL A 12 -0.15 13.02 5.22
C VAL A 12 0.27 11.65 4.68
N THR A 13 -0.66 10.85 4.14
CA THR A 13 -0.33 9.57 3.49
C THR A 13 0.62 9.77 2.32
N LEU A 14 0.36 10.74 1.43
CA LEU A 14 1.25 11.02 0.31
C LEU A 14 2.66 11.42 0.79
N ARG A 15 2.76 12.30 1.79
CA ARG A 15 4.05 12.67 2.38
C ARG A 15 4.78 11.48 3.01
N ALA A 16 4.05 10.55 3.62
CA ALA A 16 4.63 9.33 4.17
C ALA A 16 5.16 8.40 3.06
N LEU A 17 4.42 8.27 1.96
CA LEU A 17 4.83 7.48 0.79
C LEU A 17 6.04 8.09 0.06
N ASP A 18 6.20 9.42 0.09
CA ASP A 18 7.33 10.11 -0.52
C ASP A 18 8.57 10.19 0.40
N CYS A 19 8.53 9.54 1.57
CA CYS A 19 9.68 9.50 2.47
C CYS A 19 10.75 8.50 1.98
N PRO A 20 12.03 8.69 2.32
CA PRO A 20 13.13 7.84 1.85
C PRO A 20 13.13 6.43 2.47
N LYS A 21 12.23 6.15 3.43
CA LYS A 21 12.14 4.85 4.09
C LYS A 21 11.08 3.98 3.39
N PRO A 22 11.30 2.66 3.29
CA PRO A 22 10.29 1.77 2.76
C PRO A 22 9.00 1.82 3.60
N VAL A 23 7.85 1.84 2.92
CA VAL A 23 6.53 1.89 3.55
C VAL A 23 5.76 0.62 3.25
N LEU A 24 5.27 -0.04 4.29
CA LEU A 24 4.32 -1.14 4.18
C LEU A 24 2.93 -0.65 4.55
N ALA A 25 1.96 -0.79 3.65
CA ALA A 25 0.60 -0.33 3.85
C ALA A 25 -0.43 -1.37 3.38
N THR A 26 -1.63 -1.32 3.93
CA THR A 26 -2.79 -2.07 3.45
C THR A 26 -3.74 -1.12 2.75
N LEU A 27 -4.27 -1.54 1.60
CA LEU A 27 -5.18 -0.75 0.78
C LEU A 27 -6.44 -1.57 0.57
N HIS A 28 -7.60 -0.94 0.75
CA HIS A 28 -8.88 -1.59 0.43
C HIS A 28 -8.93 -1.94 -1.06
N ARG A 29 -9.66 -3.00 -1.46
CA ARG A 29 -9.75 -3.42 -2.88
C ARG A 29 -10.62 -2.51 -3.76
N GLY A 30 -11.43 -1.64 -3.15
CA GLY A 30 -12.37 -0.78 -3.85
C GLY A 30 -11.74 0.07 -4.96
N ASP A 31 -12.55 0.36 -5.97
CA ASP A 31 -12.24 1.30 -7.03
C ASP A 31 -12.47 2.73 -6.54
N ASP A 32 -11.39 3.38 -6.14
CA ASP A 32 -11.38 4.75 -5.64
C ASP A 32 -10.20 5.47 -6.30
N PRO A 33 -10.40 6.70 -6.85
CA PRO A 33 -9.34 7.39 -7.58
C PRO A 33 -8.06 7.62 -6.77
N PHE A 34 -8.17 7.88 -5.47
CA PHE A 34 -7.01 8.08 -4.61
C PHE A 34 -6.27 6.77 -4.38
N LEU A 35 -6.99 5.68 -4.05
CA LEU A 35 -6.37 4.35 -3.91
C LEU A 35 -5.71 3.88 -5.22
N ASN A 36 -6.35 4.14 -6.36
CA ASN A 36 -5.81 3.81 -7.68
C ASN A 36 -4.52 4.57 -7.98
N SER A 37 -4.41 5.82 -7.57
CA SER A 37 -3.18 6.61 -7.74
C SER A 37 -2.00 5.99 -6.98
N ILE A 38 -2.24 5.48 -5.77
CA ILE A 38 -1.21 4.80 -4.95
C ILE A 38 -0.80 3.47 -5.60
N ARG A 39 -1.77 2.66 -6.07
CA ARG A 39 -1.47 1.37 -6.73
C ARG A 39 -0.67 1.50 -8.03
N LYS A 40 -0.80 2.63 -8.73
CA LYS A 40 -0.16 2.89 -10.03
C LYS A 40 1.22 3.54 -9.92
N ARG A 41 1.70 3.84 -8.71
CA ARG A 41 3.04 4.41 -8.54
C ARG A 41 4.10 3.41 -9.03
N ALA A 42 5.14 3.93 -9.69
CA ALA A 42 6.21 3.09 -10.24
C ALA A 42 7.12 2.47 -9.16
N ASP A 43 7.13 3.06 -7.97
CA ASP A 43 7.94 2.65 -6.81
C ASP A 43 7.21 1.69 -5.86
N THR A 44 6.02 1.20 -6.24
CA THR A 44 5.14 0.42 -5.37
C THR A 44 4.95 -1.01 -5.88
N VAL A 45 5.06 -1.98 -4.98
CA VAL A 45 4.70 -3.38 -5.24
C VAL A 45 3.36 -3.68 -4.56
N VAL A 46 2.38 -4.16 -5.34
CA VAL A 46 1.03 -4.47 -4.83
C VAL A 46 0.83 -5.98 -4.73
N PHE A 47 0.51 -6.45 -3.53
CA PHE A 47 0.15 -7.85 -3.27
C PHE A 47 -1.36 -7.99 -3.08
N TRP A 48 -2.01 -8.76 -3.94
CA TRP A 48 -3.43 -9.09 -3.78
C TRP A 48 -3.61 -10.22 -2.76
N LEU A 49 -4.05 -9.86 -1.56
CA LEU A 49 -4.27 -10.82 -0.48
C LEU A 49 -5.64 -11.52 -0.62
N THR A 50 -5.61 -12.84 -0.64
CA THR A 50 -6.77 -13.74 -0.55
C THR A 50 -6.59 -14.67 0.64
N LYS A 51 -7.64 -15.43 1.01
CA LYS A 51 -7.52 -16.41 2.11
C LYS A 51 -6.52 -17.52 1.75
N GLN A 52 -6.45 -17.88 0.48
CA GLN A 52 -5.68 -19.00 -0.04
C GLN A 52 -4.18 -18.67 -0.15
N ASN A 53 -3.83 -17.42 -0.46
CA ASN A 53 -2.43 -17.02 -0.69
C ASN A 53 -1.78 -16.31 0.50
N ARG A 54 -2.42 -16.32 1.69
CA ARG A 54 -1.94 -15.59 2.88
C ARG A 54 -0.49 -15.90 3.23
N GLU A 55 -0.11 -17.18 3.24
CA GLU A 55 1.24 -17.60 3.59
C GLU A 55 2.26 -17.24 2.50
N GLU A 56 1.86 -17.32 1.24
CA GLU A 56 2.70 -16.95 0.11
C GLU A 56 3.01 -15.45 0.12
N VAL A 57 1.97 -14.61 0.31
CA VAL A 57 2.13 -13.15 0.43
C VAL A 57 3.01 -12.80 1.61
N LEU A 58 2.84 -13.46 2.77
CA LEU A 58 3.71 -13.25 3.92
C LEU A 58 5.18 -13.51 3.58
N ARG A 59 5.48 -14.65 2.93
CA ARG A 59 6.86 -14.97 2.52
C ARG A 59 7.43 -13.94 1.54
N LYS A 60 6.64 -13.51 0.55
CA LYS A 60 7.06 -12.50 -0.44
C LYS A 60 7.35 -11.15 0.21
N VAL A 61 6.49 -10.67 1.09
CA VAL A 61 6.67 -9.41 1.80
C VAL A 61 7.91 -9.46 2.70
N LEU A 62 8.13 -10.57 3.43
CA LEU A 62 9.31 -10.73 4.27
C LEU A 62 10.61 -10.80 3.47
N SER A 63 10.62 -11.43 2.29
CA SER A 63 11.78 -11.41 1.39
C SER A 63 12.08 -9.98 0.95
N PHE A 64 11.04 -9.28 0.47
CA PHE A 64 11.17 -7.92 -0.02
C PHE A 64 11.76 -7.00 1.05
N LEU A 65 11.23 -7.03 2.28
CA LEU A 65 11.70 -6.21 3.40
C LEU A 65 13.14 -6.51 3.86
N ARG A 66 13.72 -7.66 3.50
CA ARG A 66 15.11 -8.01 3.82
C ARG A 66 16.09 -7.55 2.74
N GLU A 67 15.60 -7.25 1.55
CA GLU A 67 16.40 -6.87 0.37
C GLU A 67 16.53 -5.35 0.21
N ILE A 68 15.81 -4.56 1.03
CA ILE A 68 15.83 -3.08 1.09
C ILE A 68 16.64 -2.60 2.29
#